data_AF-B5VW65-F1
#
_entry.id   AF-B5VW65-F1
#
_cell.length_a   1.000
_cell.length_b   1.000
_cell.length_c   1.000
_cell.angle_alpha   90.00
_cell.angle_beta   90.00
_cell.angle_gamma   90.00
#
_symmetry.space_group_name_H-M   'P 1'
#
loop_
_entity.id
_entity.type
_entity.pdbx_description
1 polymer ?
#
loop_
_entity_poly.entity_id
_entity_poly.type
_entity_poly.pdbx_seq_one_letter_code
_entity_poly.pdbx_strand_id
1 'polypeptide(L)'
;MNSSNFVDPKKELAFEEVIEDYFLTYGYIKPITPFDKNLAIFPDIALNFIRQTQPKAWAKLEALHGENTGNQIITDLCKWMDTYGSLHTLRHGFKCYGRTLRIAYFKAAHSLNSDLERCYQANQLGITRQLQYSTRNRNKLDITLSLNGIPIVTIELKNPLTGQTVEQGKQQYRQDRDPHEIIFEFKRRTLVHFTVYTEEVWMTVKAQFN
;
A
#
# COMPACT_ATOMS: atom_id res chain seq x y z
N MET A 1 -2.57 28.80 27.36
CA MET A 1 -3.17 27.56 27.88
C MET A 1 -3.43 26.65 26.69
N ASN A 2 -2.51 25.72 26.41
CA ASN A 2 -2.74 24.71 25.38
C ASN A 2 -3.52 23.58 26.03
N SER A 3 -4.79 23.44 25.63
CA SER A 3 -5.60 22.25 25.87
C SER A 3 -4.87 21.05 25.26
N SER A 4 -4.22 20.27 26.11
CA SER A 4 -3.77 18.92 25.81
C SER A 4 -4.99 18.12 25.34
N ASN A 5 -5.03 17.76 24.06
CA ASN A 5 -6.03 16.86 23.50
C ASN A 5 -5.87 15.50 24.18
N PHE A 6 -6.64 15.26 25.24
CA PHE A 6 -6.76 13.94 25.84
C PHE A 6 -7.55 13.06 24.86
N VAL A 7 -6.82 12.27 24.06
CA VAL A 7 -7.44 11.24 23.23
C VAL A 7 -7.90 10.14 24.17
N ASP A 8 -9.21 9.89 24.19
CA ASP A 8 -9.78 8.79 24.98
C ASP A 8 -9.17 7.45 24.51
N PRO A 9 -8.42 6.74 25.37
CA PRO A 9 -7.73 5.50 25.00
C PRO A 9 -8.70 4.37 24.58
N LYS A 10 -10.02 4.56 24.78
CA LYS A 10 -11.05 3.63 24.36
C LYS A 10 -11.52 3.82 22.90
N LYS A 11 -11.00 4.80 22.15
CA LYS A 11 -11.42 5.03 20.76
C LYS A 11 -10.51 4.31 19.77
N GLU A 12 -11.08 3.85 18.64
CA GLU A 12 -10.33 3.25 17.52
C GLU A 12 -9.12 4.14 17.12
N LEU A 13 -9.30 5.46 17.11
CA LEU A 13 -8.23 6.43 16.83
C LEU A 13 -6.97 6.28 17.69
N ALA A 14 -7.13 6.03 19.00
CA ALA A 14 -5.98 5.82 19.89
C ALA A 14 -5.25 4.52 19.55
N PHE A 15 -6.00 3.49 19.17
CA PHE A 15 -5.43 2.21 18.79
C PHE A 15 -4.67 2.31 17.46
N GLU A 16 -5.20 3.05 16.49
CA GLU A 16 -4.49 3.30 15.24
C GLU A 16 -3.19 4.09 15.45
N GLU A 17 -3.17 5.08 16.36
CA GLU A 17 -1.96 5.85 16.70
C GLU A 17 -0.87 4.95 17.27
N VAL A 18 -1.21 4.08 18.23
CA VAL A 18 -0.26 3.13 18.80
C VAL A 18 0.33 2.19 17.74
N ILE A 19 -0.50 1.69 16.82
CA ILE A 19 -0.04 0.81 15.74
C ILE A 19 0.86 1.58 14.78
N GLU A 20 0.46 2.80 14.39
CA GLU A 20 1.26 3.64 13.50
C GLU A 20 2.64 3.96 14.09
N ASP A 21 2.69 4.38 15.34
CA ASP A 21 3.94 4.66 16.04
C ASP A 21 4.85 3.43 16.14
N TYR A 22 4.26 2.24 16.36
CA TYR A 22 5.00 0.99 16.32
C TYR A 22 5.63 0.74 14.95
N PHE A 23 4.85 0.77 13.87
CA PHE A 23 5.39 0.55 12.51
C PHE A 23 6.46 1.59 12.14
N LEU A 24 6.27 2.86 12.50
CA LEU A 24 7.25 3.93 12.29
C LEU A 24 8.57 3.64 13.01
N THR A 25 8.50 3.12 14.24
CA THR A 25 9.70 2.72 15.00
C THR A 25 10.47 1.60 14.30
N TYR A 26 9.79 0.72 13.55
CA TYR A 26 10.37 -0.43 12.84
C TYR A 26 10.59 -0.19 11.34
N GLY A 27 10.79 1.07 10.93
CA GLY A 27 11.28 1.42 9.59
C GLY A 27 10.21 1.59 8.52
N TYR A 28 8.92 1.56 8.89
CA TYR A 28 7.89 2.08 7.99
C TYR A 28 7.93 3.60 8.01
N ILE A 29 7.41 4.22 6.96
CA ILE A 29 7.26 5.66 6.89
C ILE A 29 5.81 6.08 6.64
N LYS A 30 5.49 7.32 6.98
CA LYS A 30 4.27 8.00 6.51
C LYS A 30 4.50 8.47 5.06
N PRO A 31 3.68 8.03 4.08
CA PRO A 31 3.70 8.61 2.74
C PRO A 31 3.52 10.14 2.81
N ILE A 32 4.46 10.88 2.23
CA ILE A 32 4.42 12.36 2.19
C ILE A 32 3.69 12.91 0.96
N THR A 33 3.40 12.04 -0.02
CA THR A 33 2.72 12.37 -1.27
C THR A 33 1.30 11.81 -1.25
N PRO A 34 0.34 12.43 -1.97
CA PRO A 34 -1.04 11.99 -1.96
C PRO A 34 -1.22 10.60 -2.56
N PHE A 35 -2.23 9.89 -2.06
CA PHE A 35 -2.74 8.67 -2.68
C PHE A 35 -3.59 9.04 -3.90
N ASP A 36 -3.31 8.43 -5.05
CA ASP A 36 -4.15 8.55 -6.23
C ASP A 36 -5.30 7.55 -6.13
N LYS A 37 -6.50 8.06 -5.86
CA LYS A 37 -7.73 7.27 -5.72
C LYS A 37 -8.17 6.61 -7.03
N ASN A 38 -7.83 7.18 -8.19
CA ASN A 38 -8.18 6.61 -9.49
C ASN A 38 -7.26 5.45 -9.87
N LEU A 39 -6.00 5.48 -9.42
CA LEU A 39 -5.03 4.42 -9.70
C LEU A 39 -4.88 3.42 -8.55
N ALA A 40 -5.38 3.80 -7.37
CA ALA A 40 -5.24 3.12 -6.08
C ALA A 40 -3.77 2.83 -5.71
N ILE A 41 -2.89 3.83 -5.87
CA ILE A 41 -1.46 3.77 -5.50
C ILE A 41 -0.95 5.13 -5.03
N PHE A 42 0.27 5.18 -4.51
CA PHE A 42 1.05 6.41 -4.33
C PHE A 42 2.05 6.55 -5.50
N PRO A 43 1.69 7.28 -6.59
CA PRO A 43 2.48 7.29 -7.82
C PRO A 43 3.87 7.89 -7.63
N ASP A 44 4.01 8.97 -6.85
CA ASP A 44 5.30 9.63 -6.64
C ASP A 44 6.30 8.74 -5.89
N ILE A 45 5.82 7.96 -4.91
CA ILE A 45 6.65 6.98 -4.20
C ILE A 45 7.13 5.89 -5.16
N ALA A 46 6.25 5.38 -6.02
CA ALA A 46 6.61 4.38 -7.03
C ALA A 46 7.65 4.94 -8.02
N LEU A 47 7.47 6.16 -8.52
CA LEU A 47 8.41 6.81 -9.43
C LEU A 47 9.76 7.07 -8.78
N ASN A 48 9.79 7.57 -7.55
CA ASN A 48 11.02 7.84 -6.82
C ASN A 48 11.82 6.54 -6.60
N PHE A 49 11.15 5.46 -6.20
CA PHE A 49 11.78 4.15 -6.05
C PHE A 49 12.39 3.66 -7.36
N ILE A 50 11.66 3.72 -8.48
CA ILE A 50 12.16 3.30 -9.80
C ILE A 50 13.36 4.15 -10.21
N ARG A 51 13.27 5.48 -10.07
CA ARG A 51 14.35 6.41 -10.43
C ARG A 51 15.62 6.14 -9.61
N GLN A 52 15.49 5.92 -8.31
CA GLN A 52 16.60 5.66 -7.38
C GLN A 52 17.26 4.30 -7.63
N THR A 53 16.47 3.26 -7.87
CA THR A 53 16.97 1.88 -8.00
C THR A 53 17.48 1.58 -9.40
N GLN A 54 16.88 2.20 -10.43
CA GLN A 54 17.10 1.86 -11.85
C GLN A 54 17.46 3.09 -12.71
N PRO A 55 18.46 3.92 -12.33
CA PRO A 55 18.75 5.20 -13.01
C PRO A 55 19.12 5.03 -14.49
N LYS A 56 19.81 3.94 -14.85
CA LYS A 56 20.16 3.64 -16.26
C LYS A 56 18.93 3.31 -17.10
N ALA A 57 17.92 2.66 -16.53
CA ALA A 57 16.67 2.38 -17.24
C ALA A 57 15.82 3.65 -17.34
N TRP A 58 15.76 4.43 -16.26
CA TRP A 58 15.10 5.74 -16.22
C TRP A 58 15.63 6.66 -17.33
N ALA A 59 16.94 6.90 -17.37
CA ALA A 59 17.56 7.79 -18.37
C ALA A 59 17.24 7.38 -19.82
N LYS A 60 17.13 6.08 -20.09
CA LYS A 60 16.75 5.57 -21.42
C LYS A 60 15.28 5.81 -21.76
N LEU A 61 14.39 5.79 -20.77
CA LEU A 61 12.97 6.13 -20.95
C LEU A 61 12.81 7.65 -21.08
N GLU A 62 13.58 8.41 -20.31
CA GLU A 62 13.61 9.87 -20.35
C GLU A 62 14.10 10.41 -21.68
N ALA A 63 15.10 9.77 -22.30
CA ALA A 63 15.51 10.09 -23.67
C ALA A 63 14.40 9.88 -24.72
N LEU A 64 13.38 9.04 -24.44
CA LEU A 64 12.27 8.76 -25.36
C LEU A 64 11.02 9.61 -25.07
N HIS A 65 10.75 9.89 -23.80
CA HIS A 65 9.49 10.50 -23.35
C HIS A 65 9.64 11.88 -22.69
N GLY A 66 10.88 12.32 -22.43
CA GLY A 66 11.16 13.58 -21.75
C GLY A 66 10.37 13.71 -20.44
N GLU A 67 9.68 14.83 -20.27
CA GLU A 67 8.85 15.13 -19.10
C GLU A 67 7.70 14.12 -18.88
N ASN A 68 7.22 13.45 -19.94
CA ASN A 68 6.12 12.48 -19.85
C ASN A 68 6.56 11.09 -19.32
N THR A 69 7.85 10.90 -19.03
CA THR A 69 8.41 9.61 -18.58
C THR A 69 7.68 9.04 -17.36
N GLY A 70 7.41 9.89 -16.36
CA GLY A 70 6.71 9.47 -15.13
C GLY A 70 5.30 8.95 -15.41
N ASN A 71 4.52 9.72 -16.16
CA ASN A 71 3.15 9.33 -16.53
C ASN A 71 3.13 8.02 -17.31
N GLN A 72 4.09 7.83 -18.23
CA GLN A 72 4.18 6.60 -19.01
C GLN A 72 4.50 5.39 -18.12
N ILE A 73 5.47 5.53 -17.22
CA ILE A 73 5.84 4.47 -16.27
C ILE A 73 4.65 4.09 -15.38
N ILE A 74 3.91 5.06 -14.84
CA ILE A 74 2.74 4.79 -14.01
C ILE A 74 1.62 4.13 -14.81
N THR A 75 1.37 4.60 -16.04
CA THR A 75 0.38 4.00 -16.94
C THR A 75 0.69 2.53 -17.20
N ASP A 76 1.95 2.20 -17.55
CA ASP A 76 2.36 0.82 -17.81
C ASP A 76 2.36 -0.04 -16.54
N LEU A 77 2.75 0.52 -15.39
CA LEU A 77 2.69 -0.17 -14.09
C LEU A 77 1.25 -0.56 -13.74
N CYS A 78 0.32 0.39 -13.79
CA CYS A 78 -1.09 0.15 -13.49
C CYS A 78 -1.71 -0.84 -14.47
N LYS A 79 -1.44 -0.70 -15.78
CA LYS A 79 -1.90 -1.65 -16.79
C LYS A 79 -1.38 -3.06 -16.53
N TRP A 80 -0.11 -3.19 -16.12
CA TRP A 80 0.49 -4.48 -15.81
C TRP A 80 -0.12 -5.12 -14.56
N MET A 81 -0.35 -4.34 -13.50
CA MET A 81 -1.05 -4.82 -12.30
C MET A 81 -2.50 -5.20 -12.60
N ASP A 82 -3.19 -4.45 -13.45
CA ASP A 82 -4.56 -4.76 -13.88
C ASP A 82 -4.62 -6.06 -14.69
N THR A 83 -3.57 -6.36 -15.46
CA THR A 83 -3.51 -7.57 -16.31
C THR A 83 -3.02 -8.81 -15.55
N TYR A 84 -1.99 -8.67 -14.72
CA TYR A 84 -1.26 -9.80 -14.13
C TYR A 84 -1.38 -9.87 -12.60
N GLY A 85 -1.92 -8.83 -11.96
CA GLY A 85 -2.01 -8.68 -10.52
C GLY A 85 -0.76 -8.06 -9.89
N SER A 86 -0.96 -7.45 -8.71
CA SER A 86 0.09 -6.78 -7.95
C SER A 86 1.18 -7.74 -7.46
N LEU A 87 0.82 -8.94 -7.00
CA LEU A 87 1.81 -9.94 -6.53
C LEU A 87 2.79 -10.34 -7.64
N HIS A 88 2.27 -10.59 -8.84
CA HIS A 88 3.10 -10.92 -10.00
C HIS A 88 4.01 -9.74 -10.34
N THR A 89 3.46 -8.52 -10.35
CA THR A 89 4.19 -7.29 -10.65
C THR A 89 5.30 -7.02 -9.63
N LEU A 90 5.05 -7.22 -8.34
CA LEU A 90 6.04 -7.08 -7.28
C LEU A 90 7.18 -8.10 -7.46
N ARG A 91 6.86 -9.36 -7.77
CA ARG A 91 7.85 -10.45 -7.93
C ARG A 91 8.68 -10.34 -9.22
N HIS A 92 8.06 -9.93 -10.32
CA HIS A 92 8.64 -10.04 -11.66
C HIS A 92 8.89 -8.69 -12.35
N GLY A 93 8.36 -7.60 -11.79
CA GLY A 93 8.35 -6.30 -12.44
C GLY A 93 7.26 -6.20 -13.51
N PHE A 94 7.36 -5.13 -14.31
CA PHE A 94 6.45 -4.83 -15.42
C PHE A 94 7.23 -4.36 -16.65
N LYS A 95 6.59 -4.39 -17.82
CA LYS A 95 7.19 -3.88 -19.06
C LYS A 95 6.80 -2.42 -19.29
N CYS A 96 7.79 -1.59 -19.57
CA CYS A 96 7.64 -0.21 -20.06
C CYS A 96 8.54 -0.07 -21.28
N TYR A 97 7.96 0.13 -22.47
CA TYR A 97 8.69 0.27 -23.74
C TYR A 97 9.77 -0.81 -23.96
N GLY A 98 9.38 -2.08 -23.84
CA GLY A 98 10.26 -3.24 -24.02
C GLY A 98 11.24 -3.51 -22.87
N ARG A 99 11.38 -2.59 -21.90
CA ARG A 99 12.24 -2.73 -20.73
C ARG A 99 11.48 -3.32 -19.55
N THR A 100 12.09 -4.21 -18.80
CA THR A 100 11.53 -4.64 -17.50
C THR A 100 11.96 -3.66 -16.42
N LEU A 101 10.98 -3.04 -15.76
CA LEU A 101 11.17 -2.25 -14.55
C LEU A 101 10.74 -3.05 -13.33
N ARG A 102 11.45 -2.89 -12.21
CA ARG A 102 11.13 -3.48 -10.91
C ARG A 102 10.46 -2.46 -10.01
N ILE A 103 9.42 -2.87 -9.30
CA ILE A 103 8.75 -2.06 -8.27
C ILE A 103 8.95 -2.64 -6.86
N ALA A 104 9.76 -3.69 -6.74
CA ALA A 104 10.27 -4.23 -5.48
C ALA A 104 11.54 -5.04 -5.74
N TYR A 105 12.44 -5.06 -4.76
CA TYR A 105 13.55 -6.02 -4.69
C TYR A 105 13.37 -6.89 -3.45
N PHE A 106 13.82 -8.14 -3.48
CA PHE A 106 13.73 -9.04 -2.33
C PHE A 106 15.13 -9.39 -1.86
N LYS A 107 15.26 -9.65 -0.56
CA LYS A 107 16.53 -10.01 0.07
C LYS A 107 17.16 -11.19 -0.69
N ALA A 108 18.43 -11.05 -1.10
CA ALA A 108 19.14 -12.15 -1.74
C ALA A 108 19.37 -13.30 -0.75
N ALA A 109 19.38 -14.53 -1.25
CA ALA A 109 19.71 -15.70 -0.45
C ALA A 109 21.17 -15.66 0.05
N HIS A 110 22.07 -15.01 -0.70
CA HIS A 110 23.48 -14.88 -0.38
C HIS A 110 23.96 -13.44 -0.61
N SER A 111 24.81 -12.92 0.28
CA SER A 111 25.27 -11.53 0.35
C SER A 111 26.27 -11.11 -0.74
N LEU A 112 26.39 -11.86 -1.84
CA LEU A 112 27.41 -11.67 -2.87
C LEU A 112 27.06 -10.58 -3.91
N ASN A 113 25.85 -10.03 -3.88
CA ASN A 113 25.43 -8.99 -4.82
C ASN A 113 25.09 -7.68 -4.09
N SER A 114 26.08 -6.79 -3.98
CA SER A 114 25.96 -5.48 -3.32
C SER A 114 24.92 -4.56 -3.97
N ASP A 115 24.73 -4.66 -5.29
CA ASP A 115 23.74 -3.86 -6.00
C ASP A 115 22.31 -4.30 -5.66
N LEU A 116 22.08 -5.61 -5.54
CA LEU A 116 20.78 -6.14 -5.15
C LEU A 116 20.47 -5.82 -3.68
N GLU A 117 21.46 -5.90 -2.80
CA GLU A 117 21.30 -5.47 -1.41
C GLU A 117 20.96 -3.97 -1.32
N ARG A 118 21.69 -3.11 -2.05
CA ARG A 118 21.37 -1.67 -2.14
C ARG A 118 19.94 -1.42 -2.61
N CYS A 119 19.48 -2.11 -3.65
CA CYS A 119 18.12 -1.99 -4.15
C CYS A 119 17.06 -2.56 -3.20
N TYR A 120 17.38 -3.63 -2.46
CA TYR A 120 16.52 -4.18 -1.42
C TYR A 120 16.35 -3.21 -0.25
N GLN A 121 17.44 -2.61 0.22
CA GLN A 121 17.43 -1.58 1.27
C GLN A 121 16.74 -0.29 0.82
N ALA A 122 16.60 -0.05 -0.48
CA ALA A 122 15.84 1.07 -1.03
C ALA A 122 14.32 0.81 -1.05
N ASN A 123 13.84 -0.39 -0.71
CA ASN A 123 12.40 -0.61 -0.57
C ASN A 123 11.84 0.26 0.57
N GLN A 124 10.74 0.93 0.27
CA GLN A 124 10.05 1.79 1.20
C GLN A 124 8.73 1.14 1.63
N LEU A 125 8.63 0.80 2.90
CA LEU A 125 7.39 0.35 3.52
C LEU A 125 6.63 1.56 4.04
N GLY A 126 5.38 1.73 3.59
CA GLY A 126 4.53 2.85 3.98
C GLY A 126 3.40 2.40 4.89
N ILE A 127 3.06 3.20 5.90
CA ILE A 127 1.84 3.07 6.70
C ILE A 127 0.98 4.31 6.52
N THR A 128 -0.32 4.12 6.30
CA THR A 128 -1.29 5.22 6.20
C THR A 128 -2.51 4.88 7.03
N ARG A 129 -2.80 5.72 8.03
CA ARG A 129 -4.06 5.67 8.76
C ARG A 129 -5.17 6.32 7.96
N GLN A 130 -6.40 5.84 8.15
CA GLN A 130 -7.61 6.53 7.72
C GLN A 130 -7.60 6.88 6.21
N LEU A 131 -7.10 5.94 5.39
CA LEU A 131 -6.90 6.14 3.95
C LEU A 131 -8.24 6.30 3.25
N GLN A 132 -8.51 7.50 2.72
CA GLN A 132 -9.62 7.71 1.80
C GLN A 132 -9.26 7.15 0.43
N TYR A 133 -9.86 6.00 0.07
CA TYR A 133 -9.48 5.26 -1.12
C TYR A 133 -10.38 5.53 -2.34
N SER A 134 -11.60 6.00 -2.13
CA SER A 134 -12.61 6.12 -3.18
C SER A 134 -12.77 7.54 -3.70
N THR A 135 -13.00 7.68 -5.00
CA THR A 135 -13.52 8.92 -5.63
C THR A 135 -15.04 9.02 -5.55
N ARG A 136 -15.73 7.92 -5.22
CA ARG A 136 -17.19 7.80 -5.22
C ARG A 136 -17.81 8.02 -3.84
N ASN A 137 -17.04 7.82 -2.78
CA ASN A 137 -17.47 8.01 -1.40
C ASN A 137 -16.33 8.55 -0.51
N ARG A 138 -16.63 8.79 0.77
CA ARG A 138 -15.66 9.28 1.76
C ARG A 138 -15.22 8.20 2.76
N ASN A 139 -15.43 6.93 2.42
CA ASN A 139 -15.05 5.81 3.28
C ASN A 139 -13.54 5.78 3.43
N LYS A 140 -13.10 5.26 4.57
CA LYS A 140 -11.70 5.17 4.97
C LYS A 140 -11.37 3.76 5.41
N LEU A 141 -10.15 3.34 5.12
CA LEU A 141 -9.54 2.16 5.72
C LEU A 141 -8.76 2.61 6.93
N ASP A 142 -8.93 1.93 8.07
CA ASP A 142 -8.26 2.33 9.32
C ASP A 142 -6.74 2.33 9.16
N ILE A 143 -6.16 1.27 8.61
CA ILE A 143 -4.74 1.20 8.26
C ILE A 143 -4.54 0.58 6.88
N THR A 144 -3.64 1.18 6.09
CA THR A 144 -3.14 0.62 4.84
C THR A 144 -1.62 0.53 4.90
N LEU A 145 -1.07 -0.66 4.62
CA LEU A 145 0.37 -0.86 4.44
C LEU A 145 0.70 -0.94 2.95
N SER A 146 1.77 -0.26 2.56
CA SER A 146 2.23 -0.19 1.17
C SER A 146 3.70 -0.57 1.03
N LEU A 147 4.08 -1.04 -0.15
CA LEU A 147 5.46 -1.28 -0.55
C LEU A 147 5.73 -0.48 -1.82
N ASN A 148 6.67 0.45 -1.76
CA ASN A 148 7.06 1.32 -2.88
C ASN A 148 5.84 2.01 -3.54
N GLY A 149 4.88 2.42 -2.72
CA GLY A 149 3.66 3.09 -3.14
C GLY A 149 2.52 2.18 -3.59
N ILE A 150 2.72 0.85 -3.63
CA ILE A 150 1.65 -0.10 -3.94
C ILE A 150 1.01 -0.58 -2.62
N PRO A 151 -0.31 -0.40 -2.42
CA PRO A 151 -0.97 -0.92 -1.22
C PRO A 151 -1.00 -2.45 -1.29
N ILE A 152 -0.55 -3.11 -0.22
CA ILE A 152 -0.43 -4.58 -0.14
C ILE A 152 -1.30 -5.19 0.96
N VAL A 153 -1.57 -4.43 2.02
CA VAL A 153 -2.39 -4.87 3.16
C VAL A 153 -3.35 -3.76 3.54
N THR A 154 -4.61 -4.12 3.80
CA THR A 154 -5.57 -3.25 4.48
C THR A 154 -5.97 -3.87 5.80
N ILE A 155 -6.17 -3.05 6.82
CA ILE A 155 -6.53 -3.51 8.15
C ILE A 155 -7.68 -2.63 8.63
N GLU A 156 -8.79 -3.25 9.01
CA GLU A 156 -9.86 -2.61 9.79
C GLU A 156 -9.64 -3.00 11.25
N LEU A 157 -9.56 -2.01 12.13
CA LEU A 157 -9.40 -2.21 13.57
C LEU A 157 -10.78 -2.24 14.22
N LYS A 158 -10.92 -3.03 15.29
CA LYS A 158 -12.15 -3.06 16.11
C LYS A 158 -11.78 -2.99 17.59
N ASN A 159 -12.51 -2.19 18.35
CA ASN A 159 -12.25 -2.02 19.79
C ASN A 159 -13.33 -2.72 20.65
N PRO A 160 -12.96 -3.68 21.52
CA PRO A 160 -13.87 -4.31 22.49
C PRO A 160 -14.58 -3.31 23.38
N LEU A 161 -13.85 -2.27 23.78
CA LEU A 161 -14.26 -1.33 24.82
C LEU A 161 -15.40 -0.41 24.35
N THR A 162 -15.64 -0.37 23.04
CA THR A 162 -16.76 0.33 22.39
C THR A 162 -17.88 -0.63 21.97
N GLY A 163 -17.79 -1.91 22.34
CA GLY A 163 -18.76 -2.94 21.94
C GLY A 163 -18.63 -3.39 20.49
N GLN A 164 -17.51 -3.07 19.82
CA GLN A 164 -17.27 -3.52 18.45
C GLN A 164 -16.68 -4.93 18.41
N THR A 165 -17.13 -5.73 17.46
CA THR A 165 -16.71 -7.14 17.30
C THR A 165 -16.04 -7.38 15.95
N VAL A 166 -15.30 -8.48 15.82
CA VAL A 166 -14.76 -8.91 14.53
C VAL A 166 -15.88 -9.09 13.50
N GLU A 167 -17.03 -9.64 13.90
CA GLU A 167 -18.16 -9.82 12.98
C GLU A 167 -18.62 -8.50 12.35
N GLN A 168 -18.52 -7.37 13.06
CA GLN A 168 -18.79 -6.06 12.48
C GLN A 168 -17.71 -5.65 11.45
N GLY A 169 -16.44 -5.97 11.68
CA GLY A 169 -15.38 -5.75 10.68
C GLY A 169 -15.57 -6.61 9.42
N LYS A 170 -15.96 -7.88 9.59
CA LYS A 170 -16.34 -8.75 8.47
C LYS A 170 -17.55 -8.19 7.71
N GLN A 171 -18.57 -7.71 8.43
CA GLN A 171 -19.74 -7.05 7.84
C GLN A 171 -19.36 -5.78 7.08
N GLN A 172 -18.45 -4.96 7.60
CA GLN A 172 -17.97 -3.75 6.94
C GLN A 172 -17.34 -4.06 5.58
N TYR A 173 -16.49 -5.09 5.49
CA TYR A 173 -15.98 -5.56 4.20
C TYR A 173 -17.06 -6.11 3.27
N ARG A 174 -18.10 -6.77 3.80
CA ARG A 174 -19.19 -7.33 2.99
C ARG A 174 -20.20 -6.29 2.50
N GLN A 175 -20.45 -5.24 3.27
CA GLN A 175 -21.58 -4.31 3.07
C GLN A 175 -21.14 -2.90 2.69
N ASP A 176 -20.05 -2.39 3.25
CA ASP A 176 -19.63 -0.99 3.09
C ASP A 176 -18.47 -0.82 2.10
N ARG A 177 -17.78 -1.91 1.75
CA ARG A 177 -16.67 -1.91 0.79
C ARG A 177 -17.17 -2.49 -0.53
N ASP A 178 -17.24 -1.66 -1.57
CA ASP A 178 -17.55 -2.14 -2.92
C ASP A 178 -16.35 -2.95 -3.43
N PRO A 179 -16.50 -4.27 -3.69
CA PRO A 179 -15.40 -5.12 -4.16
C PRO A 179 -14.89 -4.74 -5.56
N HIS A 180 -15.58 -3.84 -6.27
CA HIS A 180 -15.14 -3.30 -7.56
C HIS A 180 -14.30 -2.02 -7.45
N GLU A 181 -14.10 -1.48 -6.23
CA GLU A 181 -13.04 -0.48 -6.03
C GLU A 181 -11.67 -1.13 -6.33
N ILE A 182 -10.82 -0.44 -7.09
CA ILE A 182 -9.52 -0.97 -7.55
C ILE A 182 -8.66 -1.50 -6.40
N ILE A 183 -8.76 -0.87 -5.23
CA ILE A 183 -8.03 -1.28 -4.03
C ILE A 183 -8.52 -2.63 -3.47
N PHE A 184 -9.79 -3.00 -3.66
CA PHE A 184 -10.41 -4.24 -3.13
C PHE A 184 -10.56 -5.34 -4.17
N GLU A 185 -10.47 -5.01 -5.46
CA GLU A 185 -10.60 -5.98 -6.53
C GLU A 185 -9.50 -7.05 -6.42
N PHE A 186 -9.92 -8.31 -6.49
CA PHE A 186 -9.05 -9.45 -6.19
C PHE A 186 -7.78 -9.44 -7.04
N LYS A 187 -6.61 -9.49 -6.37
CA LYS A 187 -5.26 -9.45 -6.94
C LYS A 187 -4.85 -8.14 -7.62
N ARG A 188 -5.75 -7.17 -7.81
CA ARG A 188 -5.47 -5.97 -8.60
C ARG A 188 -4.50 -5.02 -7.90
N ARG A 189 -4.67 -4.80 -6.59
CA ARG A 189 -3.78 -3.97 -5.77
C ARG A 189 -3.40 -4.67 -4.46
N THR A 190 -4.31 -4.73 -3.49
CA THR A 190 -4.00 -5.32 -2.18
C THR A 190 -3.99 -6.84 -2.25
N LEU A 191 -3.16 -7.46 -1.42
CA LEU A 191 -2.97 -8.91 -1.39
C LEU A 191 -3.80 -9.58 -0.30
N VAL A 192 -4.04 -8.87 0.79
CA VAL A 192 -4.72 -9.39 1.96
C VAL A 192 -5.43 -8.27 2.72
N HIS A 193 -6.57 -8.61 3.29
CA HIS A 193 -7.39 -7.75 4.12
C HIS A 193 -7.51 -8.37 5.51
N PHE A 194 -7.27 -7.58 6.55
CA PHE A 194 -7.39 -8.01 7.93
C PHE A 194 -8.53 -7.29 8.63
N THR A 195 -9.20 -8.01 9.53
CA THR A 195 -9.96 -7.42 10.63
C THR A 195 -9.21 -7.79 11.91
N VAL A 196 -8.75 -6.78 12.64
CA VAL A 196 -7.94 -6.95 13.85
C VAL A 196 -8.74 -6.47 15.06
N TYR A 197 -8.84 -7.37 16.03
CA TYR A 197 -9.40 -7.16 17.35
C TYR A 197 -8.34 -7.49 18.39
N THR A 198 -8.49 -7.04 19.63
CA THR A 198 -7.45 -7.19 20.68
C THR A 198 -7.09 -8.65 20.97
N GLU A 199 -8.03 -9.57 20.78
CA GLU A 199 -7.86 -11.00 21.08
C GLU A 199 -7.90 -11.88 19.82
N GLU A 200 -8.22 -11.32 18.65
CA GLU A 200 -8.48 -12.12 17.46
C GLU A 200 -8.12 -11.37 16.17
N VAL A 201 -7.56 -12.08 15.20
CA VAL A 201 -7.24 -11.54 13.87
C VAL A 201 -7.81 -12.44 12.80
N TRP A 202 -8.57 -11.86 11.89
CA TRP A 202 -9.11 -12.54 10.72
C TRP A 202 -8.48 -11.98 9.45
N MET A 203 -8.29 -12.86 8.46
CA MET A 203 -7.78 -12.47 7.16
C MET A 203 -8.59 -13.06 6.01
N THR A 204 -8.57 -12.37 4.89
CA THR A 204 -9.06 -12.86 3.61
C THR A 204 -8.22 -12.26 2.47
N VAL A 205 -8.15 -12.98 1.35
CA VAL A 205 -7.44 -12.53 0.14
C VAL A 205 -8.37 -11.86 -0.87
N LYS A 206 -9.69 -11.98 -0.67
CA LYS A 206 -10.73 -11.26 -1.41
C LYS A 206 -11.42 -10.31 -0.43
N ALA A 207 -11.88 -9.14 -0.82
CA ALA A 207 -12.67 -8.26 0.04
C ALA A 207 -14.10 -8.80 0.33
N GLN A 208 -14.18 -10.09 0.66
CA GLN A 208 -15.33 -10.89 1.02
C GLN A 208 -14.80 -11.88 2.05
N PHE A 209 -15.18 -11.70 3.31
CA PHE A 209 -14.99 -12.73 4.33
C PHE A 209 -16.08 -13.78 4.12
N ASN A 210 -15.75 -15.07 4.09
CA ASN A 210 -16.74 -16.16 4.06
C ASN A 210 -17.07 -16.59 5.49
#